data_AF-A0A8J6ITK6-F1
#
_entry.id   AF-A0A8J6ITK6-F1
#
_cell.length_a   1.000
_cell.length_b   1.000
_cell.length_c   1.000
_cell.angle_alpha   90.00
_cell.angle_beta   90.00
_cell.angle_gamma   90.00
#
_symmetry.space_group_name_H-M   'P 1'
#
loop_
_entity.id
_entity.type
_entity.pdbx_description
1 polymer ?
#
loop_
_entity_poly.entity_id
_entity_poly.type
_entity_poly.pdbx_seq_one_letter_code
_entity_poly.pdbx_strand_id
1 'polypeptide(L)'
;MNIKNIATLIFCGLAFSNIANADLITLTDPETGQGLEAGQTTPAAPLGNSAWSATTFGNAGAYSEYYLYWDTDPSTTEYYLGDLISLSFDTLKNSGVNDFFIQIYTTVDGNHDGSGWYGQRLTFDPLYANNINAPANNWNTWSTLAGTNQLNVYDHQNYGGYAAPTLAQLLDGSYVDDPFYTFDDIDYSREAIRGITIKTGSAWGTTFSGSIDNVNFDFGNKGQLQFDLEANSVPEPAMLVLFSLGLIGLRRKLR
;
A
#
# COMPACT_ATOMS: atom_id res chain seq x y z
N MET A 1 -23.68 58.24 36.19
CA MET A 1 -22.36 57.58 36.31
C MET A 1 -22.29 56.52 35.23
N ASN A 2 -21.46 56.75 34.22
CA ASN A 2 -21.35 55.99 32.97
C ASN A 2 -20.37 54.82 33.17
N ILE A 3 -20.78 53.59 32.92
CA ILE A 3 -19.84 52.47 32.70
C ILE A 3 -20.25 51.79 31.39
N LYS A 4 -19.43 52.01 30.36
CA LYS A 4 -19.51 51.36 29.06
C LYS A 4 -18.93 49.95 29.21
N ASN A 5 -19.74 48.92 28.98
CA ASN A 5 -19.23 47.56 28.80
C ASN A 5 -18.76 47.39 27.35
N ILE A 6 -17.44 47.35 27.17
CA ILE A 6 -16.79 46.97 25.92
C ILE A 6 -16.61 45.45 25.96
N ALA A 7 -17.37 44.73 25.13
CA ALA A 7 -17.14 43.31 24.91
C ALA A 7 -15.97 43.16 23.92
N THR A 8 -14.84 42.67 24.42
CA THR A 8 -13.67 42.30 23.62
C THR A 8 -14.00 41.05 22.80
N LEU A 9 -14.10 41.21 21.48
CA LEU A 9 -14.18 40.10 20.53
C LEU A 9 -12.80 39.45 20.42
N ILE A 10 -12.62 38.24 20.95
CA ILE A 10 -11.42 37.44 20.73
C ILE A 10 -11.55 36.79 19.35
N PHE A 11 -10.82 37.33 18.36
CA PHE A 11 -10.67 36.72 17.05
C PHE A 11 -9.69 35.55 17.20
N CYS A 12 -10.22 34.33 17.31
CA CYS A 12 -9.42 33.11 17.24
C CYS A 12 -9.00 32.95 15.78
N GLY A 13 -7.77 33.33 15.46
CA GLY A 13 -7.20 33.17 14.13
C GLY A 13 -7.02 31.68 13.83
N LEU A 14 -7.89 31.14 12.98
CA LEU A 14 -7.66 29.86 12.31
C LEU A 14 -6.47 30.06 11.36
N ALA A 15 -5.29 29.61 11.79
CA ALA A 15 -4.18 29.40 10.89
C ALA A 15 -4.54 28.18 10.02
N PHE A 16 -5.03 28.44 8.82
CA PHE A 16 -5.00 27.43 7.76
C PHE A 16 -3.52 27.24 7.39
N SER A 17 -2.91 26.21 7.95
CA SER A 17 -1.64 25.69 7.44
C SER A 17 -1.86 25.29 5.99
N ASN A 18 -1.10 25.92 5.08
CA ASN A 18 -0.98 25.45 3.71
C ASN A 18 -0.46 24.00 3.77
N ILE A 19 -1.35 23.04 3.57
CA ILE A 19 -0.96 21.67 3.29
C ILE A 19 -0.31 21.76 1.92
N ALA A 20 1.01 21.61 1.87
CA ALA A 20 1.70 21.38 0.61
C ALA A 20 1.04 20.13 0.01
N ASN A 21 0.45 20.26 -1.18
CA ASN A 21 0.02 19.08 -1.92
C ASN A 21 1.28 18.26 -2.17
N ALA A 22 1.38 17.12 -1.51
CA ALA A 22 2.47 16.20 -1.72
C ALA A 22 2.35 15.70 -3.17
N ASP A 23 3.46 15.77 -3.92
CA ASP A 23 3.46 15.24 -5.29
C ASP A 23 3.20 13.73 -5.22
N LEU A 24 2.21 13.27 -5.99
CA LEU A 24 1.91 11.85 -6.15
C LEU A 24 3.04 11.24 -6.98
N ILE A 25 3.83 10.36 -6.36
CA ILE A 25 4.86 9.58 -7.04
C ILE A 25 4.24 8.24 -7.43
N THR A 26 3.86 8.13 -8.70
CA THR A 26 3.48 6.84 -9.29
C THR A 26 4.73 6.13 -9.76
N LEU A 27 5.07 5.00 -9.14
CA LEU A 27 6.18 4.16 -9.60
C LEU A 27 5.67 3.26 -10.73
N THR A 28 6.28 3.39 -11.91
CA THR A 28 5.98 2.53 -13.06
C THR A 28 6.78 1.24 -12.99
N ASP A 29 6.07 0.12 -13.08
CA ASP A 29 6.57 -1.25 -13.11
C ASP A 29 7.35 -1.68 -11.85
N PRO A 30 6.65 -2.24 -10.86
CA PRO A 30 7.32 -2.97 -9.79
C PRO A 30 8.00 -4.26 -10.40
N GLU A 31 8.91 -4.97 -9.71
CA GLU A 31 9.60 -6.19 -10.27
C GLU A 31 8.86 -7.53 -10.09
N THR A 32 8.75 -8.35 -11.16
CA THR A 32 7.96 -9.61 -11.15
C THR A 32 8.43 -10.65 -10.13
N GLY A 33 7.63 -10.85 -9.09
CA GLY A 33 7.79 -11.99 -8.18
C GLY A 33 6.96 -13.22 -8.57
N GLN A 34 7.10 -14.31 -7.82
CA GLN A 34 6.53 -15.61 -8.22
C GLN A 34 5.01 -15.65 -8.02
N GLY A 35 4.24 -15.98 -9.07
CA GLY A 35 2.83 -16.38 -8.97
C GLY A 35 1.78 -15.26 -8.89
N LEU A 36 2.18 -13.99 -8.92
CA LEU A 36 1.27 -12.89 -9.26
C LEU A 36 1.28 -12.72 -10.78
N GLU A 37 0.11 -12.66 -11.37
CA GLU A 37 -0.05 -12.45 -12.81
C GLU A 37 -0.52 -11.01 -13.07
N ALA A 38 0.19 -10.33 -13.97
CA ALA A 38 -0.21 -9.01 -14.48
C ALA A 38 -1.64 -9.07 -15.04
N GLY A 39 -2.40 -8.01 -14.80
CA GLY A 39 -3.85 -8.13 -14.67
C GLY A 39 -4.60 -8.59 -15.91
N GLN A 40 -5.60 -9.45 -15.71
CA GLN A 40 -6.67 -9.57 -16.69
C GLN A 40 -7.60 -8.37 -16.57
N THR A 41 -8.19 -7.92 -17.68
CA THR A 41 -9.22 -6.87 -17.65
C THR A 41 -10.24 -7.22 -16.58
N THR A 42 -10.32 -6.39 -15.55
CA THR A 42 -11.19 -6.60 -14.40
C THR A 42 -12.18 -5.44 -14.37
N PRO A 43 -13.39 -5.62 -14.94
CA PRO A 43 -14.38 -4.55 -14.95
C PRO A 43 -14.62 -4.03 -13.53
N ALA A 44 -14.62 -2.70 -13.38
CA ALA A 44 -14.72 -1.99 -12.11
C ALA A 44 -13.51 -2.15 -11.16
N ALA A 45 -12.30 -2.39 -11.70
CA ALA A 45 -11.06 -2.17 -10.95
C ALA A 45 -11.06 -0.75 -10.31
N PRO A 46 -10.65 -0.62 -9.04
CA PRO A 46 -10.62 0.66 -8.32
C PRO A 46 -9.73 1.71 -8.98
N LEU A 47 -8.65 1.30 -9.62
CA LEU A 47 -7.81 2.13 -10.47
C LEU A 47 -7.76 1.52 -11.88
N GLY A 48 -7.87 2.36 -12.91
CA GLY A 48 -7.82 1.93 -14.31
C GLY A 48 -8.88 0.90 -14.75
N ASN A 49 -8.48 -0.13 -15.48
CA ASN A 49 -9.31 -1.17 -16.11
C ASN A 49 -8.82 -2.61 -15.87
N SER A 50 -7.76 -2.79 -15.09
CA SER A 50 -7.16 -4.09 -14.80
C SER A 50 -6.67 -4.13 -13.36
N ALA A 51 -6.39 -5.34 -12.89
CA ALA A 51 -5.85 -5.54 -11.56
C ALA A 51 -5.02 -6.81 -11.58
N TRP A 52 -3.94 -6.84 -10.82
CA TRP A 52 -3.19 -8.07 -10.68
C TRP A 52 -3.98 -9.12 -9.95
N SER A 53 -3.74 -10.37 -10.32
CA SER A 53 -4.43 -11.51 -9.75
C SER A 53 -3.47 -12.57 -9.30
N ALA A 54 -3.91 -13.36 -8.33
CA ALA A 54 -3.25 -14.60 -7.98
C ALA A 54 -4.29 -15.69 -7.92
N THR A 55 -3.95 -16.84 -8.50
CA THR A 55 -4.70 -18.07 -8.33
C THR A 55 -3.85 -19.08 -7.60
N THR A 56 -4.53 -19.99 -6.92
CA THR A 56 -3.95 -21.00 -6.04
C THR A 56 -2.69 -21.65 -6.60
N PHE A 57 -1.64 -21.70 -5.78
CA PHE A 57 -0.37 -22.39 -6.08
C PHE A 57 -0.42 -23.94 -5.95
N GLY A 58 -1.60 -24.55 -5.90
CA GLY A 58 -1.82 -26.00 -5.86
C GLY A 58 -1.55 -26.74 -4.54
N ASN A 59 -0.78 -26.19 -3.59
CA ASN A 59 -0.43 -26.84 -2.31
C ASN A 59 -0.48 -25.87 -1.12
N ALA A 60 -0.65 -26.39 0.11
CA ALA A 60 -0.59 -25.59 1.34
C ALA A 60 0.83 -25.04 1.56
N GLY A 61 0.94 -23.82 2.09
CA GLY A 61 2.22 -23.14 2.34
C GLY A 61 2.81 -22.44 1.13
N ALA A 62 2.19 -22.57 -0.04
CA ALA A 62 2.61 -21.81 -1.20
C ALA A 62 2.10 -20.36 -1.12
N TYR A 63 2.93 -19.45 -1.62
CA TYR A 63 2.70 -18.02 -1.55
C TYR A 63 3.19 -17.35 -2.83
N SER A 64 2.66 -16.16 -3.09
CA SER A 64 3.23 -15.19 -4.01
C SER A 64 3.79 -14.02 -3.25
N GLU A 65 4.80 -13.41 -3.83
CA GLU A 65 5.42 -12.19 -3.33
C GLU A 65 5.78 -11.30 -4.51
N TYR A 66 5.78 -10.00 -4.28
CA TYR A 66 6.14 -8.99 -5.25
C TYR A 66 6.70 -7.77 -4.55
N TYR A 67 7.78 -7.20 -5.08
CA TYR A 67 8.44 -6.03 -4.50
C TYR A 67 7.96 -4.76 -5.19
N LEU A 68 7.29 -3.89 -4.45
CA LEU A 68 6.81 -2.58 -4.91
C LEU A 68 7.89 -1.51 -4.78
N TYR A 69 8.68 -1.60 -3.72
CA TYR A 69 9.74 -0.66 -3.39
C TYR A 69 10.88 -1.43 -2.75
N TRP A 70 12.11 -1.03 -3.07
CA TRP A 70 13.31 -1.56 -2.42
C TRP A 70 14.43 -0.51 -2.41
N ASP A 71 14.79 -0.05 -1.22
CA ASP A 71 15.95 0.79 -0.97
C ASP A 71 17.21 -0.08 -0.92
N THR A 72 18.07 0.09 -1.92
CA THR A 72 19.36 -0.60 -1.99
C THR A 72 20.47 0.10 -1.19
N ASP A 73 20.28 1.37 -0.80
CA ASP A 73 21.27 2.16 -0.06
C ASP A 73 20.64 2.81 1.18
N PRO A 74 20.72 2.14 2.35
CA PRO A 74 20.12 2.65 3.57
C PRO A 74 20.73 3.96 4.08
N SER A 75 21.86 4.41 3.53
CA SER A 75 22.43 5.72 3.88
C SER A 75 21.66 6.89 3.26
N THR A 76 20.75 6.60 2.34
CA THR A 76 19.92 7.57 1.60
C THR A 76 18.42 7.39 1.82
N THR A 77 18.02 6.61 2.84
CA THR A 77 16.62 6.26 3.07
C THR A 77 15.70 7.47 3.10
N GLU A 78 14.73 7.43 2.19
CA GLU A 78 13.75 8.49 1.97
C GLU A 78 12.57 8.40 2.94
N TYR A 79 12.12 7.18 3.25
CA TYR A 79 10.91 6.94 4.03
C TYR A 79 11.20 6.27 5.36
N TYR A 80 10.64 6.79 6.44
CA TYR A 80 10.58 6.13 7.74
C TYR A 80 9.15 5.70 8.02
N LEU A 81 8.98 4.67 8.84
CA LEU A 81 7.64 4.26 9.28
C LEU A 81 6.89 5.38 10.00
N GLY A 82 7.59 6.24 10.75
CA GLY A 82 6.98 7.41 11.40
C GLY A 82 6.47 8.47 10.42
N ASP A 83 6.88 8.44 9.16
CA ASP A 83 6.32 9.30 8.11
C ASP A 83 5.03 8.72 7.51
N LEU A 84 4.77 7.41 7.66
CA LEU A 84 3.63 6.73 7.06
C LEU A 84 2.33 7.12 7.78
N ILE A 85 1.58 8.02 7.15
CA ILE A 85 0.27 8.49 7.63
C ILE A 85 -0.79 7.43 7.39
N SER A 86 -0.77 6.81 6.20
CA SER A 86 -1.69 5.73 5.89
C SER A 86 -1.19 4.81 4.79
N LEU A 87 -1.49 3.52 4.95
CA LEU A 87 -1.55 2.52 3.89
C LEU A 87 -3.02 2.19 3.58
N SER A 88 -3.35 2.08 2.30
CA SER A 88 -4.58 1.43 1.82
C SER A 88 -4.38 0.61 0.55
N PHE A 89 -5.19 -0.42 0.36
CA PHE A 89 -5.25 -1.19 -0.88
C PHE A 89 -6.62 -1.83 -1.05
N ASP A 90 -6.96 -2.19 -2.29
CA ASP A 90 -8.23 -2.81 -2.61
C ASP A 90 -8.04 -4.27 -3.02
N THR A 91 -8.90 -5.16 -2.51
CA THR A 91 -8.91 -6.57 -2.93
C THR A 91 -10.28 -7.03 -3.38
N LEU A 92 -10.30 -7.94 -4.36
CA LEU A 92 -11.48 -8.64 -4.87
C LEU A 92 -11.26 -10.14 -4.74
N LYS A 93 -12.14 -10.85 -4.06
CA LYS A 93 -12.08 -12.31 -3.97
C LYS A 93 -13.46 -12.94 -3.93
N ASN A 94 -13.54 -14.21 -4.34
CA ASN A 94 -14.80 -14.93 -4.45
C ASN A 94 -15.33 -15.46 -3.11
N SER A 95 -14.44 -15.77 -2.16
CA SER A 95 -14.74 -16.35 -0.84
C SER A 95 -13.43 -16.58 -0.06
N GLY A 96 -13.55 -16.95 1.21
CA GLY A 96 -12.44 -17.44 2.02
C GLY A 96 -11.77 -16.39 2.90
N VAL A 97 -10.97 -16.89 3.84
CA VAL A 97 -10.28 -16.09 4.87
C VAL A 97 -8.96 -15.51 4.37
N ASN A 98 -8.26 -16.22 3.47
CA ASN A 98 -6.99 -15.76 2.91
C ASN A 98 -7.23 -14.51 2.05
N ASP A 99 -6.27 -13.60 2.07
CA ASP A 99 -6.28 -12.39 1.27
C ASP A 99 -4.86 -12.05 0.79
N PHE A 100 -4.75 -11.01 -0.03
CA PHE A 100 -3.46 -10.33 -0.17
C PHE A 100 -3.14 -9.58 1.12
N PHE A 101 -1.86 -9.48 1.44
CA PHE A 101 -1.34 -8.72 2.55
C PHE A 101 -0.10 -7.95 2.11
N ILE A 102 0.19 -6.86 2.81
CA ILE A 102 1.39 -6.05 2.58
C ILE A 102 2.41 -6.36 3.66
N GLN A 103 3.69 -6.43 3.29
CA GLN A 103 4.79 -6.38 4.26
C GLN A 103 5.67 -5.17 4.00
N ILE A 104 6.05 -4.50 5.08
CA ILE A 104 7.09 -3.47 5.07
C ILE A 104 8.30 -4.04 5.81
N TYR A 105 9.44 -4.06 5.13
CA TYR A 105 10.73 -4.39 5.71
C TYR A 105 11.46 -3.11 6.06
N THR A 106 12.09 -3.07 7.23
CA THR A 106 12.93 -1.94 7.65
C THR A 106 14.41 -2.28 7.50
N THR A 107 15.26 -1.26 7.53
CA THR A 107 16.71 -1.42 7.46
C THR A 107 17.26 -1.93 8.78
N VAL A 108 18.26 -2.83 8.73
CA VAL A 108 18.96 -3.28 9.94
C VAL A 108 19.61 -2.11 10.66
N ASP A 109 19.37 -2.01 11.96
CA ASP A 109 19.96 -0.95 12.80
C ASP A 109 20.72 -1.51 14.01
N GLY A 110 20.68 -2.84 14.19
CA GLY A 110 21.32 -3.55 15.29
C GLY A 110 20.43 -3.72 16.53
N ASN A 111 19.16 -3.32 16.48
CA ASN A 111 18.21 -3.44 17.58
C ASN A 111 17.03 -4.37 17.18
N HIS A 112 16.96 -5.54 17.80
CA HIS A 112 15.93 -6.55 17.53
C HIS A 112 15.69 -6.85 16.04
N ASP A 113 16.75 -6.86 15.24
CA ASP A 113 16.65 -7.19 13.82
C ASP A 113 16.10 -8.63 13.64
N GLY A 114 15.02 -8.75 12.87
CA GLY A 114 14.38 -10.02 12.54
C GLY A 114 15.23 -10.91 11.63
N SER A 115 16.23 -10.36 10.94
CA SER A 115 17.20 -11.11 10.12
C SER A 115 18.46 -10.28 9.82
N GLY A 116 19.51 -10.90 9.28
CA GLY A 116 20.73 -10.18 8.87
C GLY A 116 20.59 -9.25 7.66
N TRP A 117 19.38 -9.10 7.09
CA TRP A 117 19.13 -8.26 5.91
C TRP A 117 17.98 -7.27 6.06
N TYR A 118 17.20 -7.35 7.15
CA TYR A 118 16.15 -6.38 7.51
C TYR A 118 16.06 -6.25 9.03
N GLY A 119 15.65 -5.06 9.50
CA GLY A 119 15.32 -4.81 10.90
C GLY A 119 13.99 -5.48 11.24
N GLN A 120 12.90 -4.77 11.06
CA GLN A 120 11.53 -5.23 11.31
C GLN A 120 10.82 -5.66 10.02
N ARG A 121 9.80 -6.53 10.16
CA ARG A 121 8.90 -6.99 9.08
C ARG A 121 7.45 -6.82 9.51
N LEU A 122 6.97 -5.60 9.35
CA LEU A 122 5.60 -5.24 9.65
C LEU A 122 4.67 -5.83 8.61
N THR A 123 3.63 -6.53 9.07
CA THR A 123 2.66 -7.20 8.21
C THR A 123 1.27 -6.60 8.41
N PHE A 124 0.62 -6.27 7.30
CA PHE A 124 -0.72 -5.69 7.21
C PHE A 124 -1.63 -6.71 6.51
N ASP A 125 -2.27 -7.56 7.30
CA ASP A 125 -3.07 -8.70 6.79
C ASP A 125 -4.57 -8.46 7.05
N PRO A 126 -5.40 -8.37 5.99
CA PRO A 126 -6.85 -8.26 6.09
C PRO A 126 -7.53 -9.30 6.99
N LEU A 127 -6.95 -10.49 7.13
CA LEU A 127 -7.47 -11.54 8.02
C LEU A 127 -7.64 -11.05 9.46
N TYR A 128 -6.74 -10.17 9.92
CA TYR A 128 -6.71 -9.67 11.28
C TYR A 128 -7.22 -8.24 11.41
N ALA A 129 -7.84 -7.68 10.37
CA ALA A 129 -8.37 -6.32 10.40
C ALA A 129 -9.51 -6.17 11.43
N ASN A 130 -9.67 -4.96 11.95
CA ASN A 130 -10.81 -4.56 12.77
C ASN A 130 -12.00 -4.19 11.88
N ASN A 131 -13.21 -4.38 12.42
CA ASN A 131 -14.47 -3.99 11.78
C ASN A 131 -14.62 -4.52 10.34
N ILE A 132 -14.28 -5.79 10.13
CA ILE A 132 -14.31 -6.41 8.80
C ILE A 132 -15.74 -6.38 8.23
N ASN A 133 -15.87 -5.73 7.07
CA ASN A 133 -17.01 -5.79 6.17
C ASN A 133 -16.48 -5.91 4.74
N ALA A 134 -16.16 -7.14 4.35
CA ALA A 134 -15.57 -7.47 3.06
C ALA A 134 -16.42 -8.52 2.33
N PRO A 135 -17.58 -8.14 1.76
CA PRO A 135 -18.43 -9.08 1.02
C PRO A 135 -17.68 -9.69 -0.17
N ALA A 136 -17.91 -10.99 -0.38
CA ALA A 136 -17.41 -11.72 -1.52
C ALA A 136 -17.85 -11.10 -2.86
N ASN A 137 -17.01 -11.22 -3.89
CA ASN A 137 -17.23 -10.72 -5.26
C ASN A 137 -17.46 -9.21 -5.34
N ASN A 138 -16.96 -8.45 -4.35
CA ASN A 138 -16.90 -7.00 -4.38
C ASN A 138 -15.47 -6.56 -4.10
N TRP A 139 -15.10 -5.41 -4.65
CA TRP A 139 -13.88 -4.71 -4.24
C TRP A 139 -14.04 -4.21 -2.82
N ASN A 140 -13.06 -4.52 -1.98
CA ASN A 140 -13.03 -4.12 -0.58
C ASN A 140 -11.75 -3.35 -0.31
N THR A 141 -11.90 -2.14 0.21
CA THR A 141 -10.78 -1.31 0.63
C THR A 141 -10.34 -1.72 2.04
N TRP A 142 -9.04 -1.90 2.21
CA TRP A 142 -8.36 -2.08 3.48
C TRP A 142 -7.54 -0.82 3.77
N SER A 143 -7.55 -0.35 5.01
CA SER A 143 -6.80 0.86 5.37
C SER A 143 -6.28 0.80 6.79
N THR A 144 -5.15 1.44 7.04
CA THR A 144 -4.63 1.65 8.41
C THR A 144 -5.40 2.71 9.19
N LEU A 145 -6.19 3.55 8.51
CA LEU A 145 -7.04 4.56 9.14
C LEU A 145 -8.21 3.93 9.91
N ALA A 146 -8.67 4.60 10.96
CA ALA A 146 -9.79 4.14 11.77
C ALA A 146 -11.09 4.04 10.94
N GLY A 147 -11.75 2.88 10.98
CA GLY A 147 -13.00 2.66 10.26
C GLY A 147 -13.31 1.19 9.98
N THR A 148 -14.11 0.97 8.95
CA THR A 148 -14.37 -0.34 8.35
C THR A 148 -13.09 -0.90 7.73
N ASN A 149 -12.85 -2.20 7.88
CA ASN A 149 -11.67 -2.88 7.30
C ASN A 149 -10.33 -2.24 7.74
N GLN A 150 -10.25 -1.82 9.01
CA GLN A 150 -9.04 -1.20 9.55
C GLN A 150 -7.95 -2.26 9.79
N LEU A 151 -6.80 -2.11 9.14
CA LEU A 151 -5.67 -3.01 9.27
C LEU A 151 -5.03 -2.91 10.67
N ASN A 152 -4.81 -4.08 11.27
CA ASN A 152 -3.88 -4.25 12.37
C ASN A 152 -2.49 -4.57 11.81
N VAL A 153 -1.47 -4.31 12.61
CA VAL A 153 -0.05 -4.39 12.24
C VAL A 153 0.67 -5.28 13.24
N TYR A 154 1.39 -6.26 12.75
CA TYR A 154 2.23 -7.13 13.58
C TYR A 154 3.60 -7.32 12.95
N ASP A 155 4.58 -7.50 13.81
CA ASP A 155 6.00 -7.59 13.47
C ASP A 155 6.60 -8.93 13.96
N HIS A 156 5.74 -9.91 14.22
CA HIS A 156 6.19 -11.23 14.62
C HIS A 156 6.09 -12.24 13.48
N GLN A 157 7.16 -13.02 13.27
CA GLN A 157 7.23 -13.92 12.11
C GLN A 157 6.28 -15.11 12.17
N ASN A 158 5.85 -15.49 13.37
CA ASN A 158 5.07 -16.71 13.61
C ASN A 158 3.59 -16.47 13.89
N TYR A 159 3.17 -15.22 14.11
CA TYR A 159 1.82 -14.92 14.60
C TYR A 159 1.28 -13.67 13.91
N GLY A 160 0.08 -13.78 13.34
CA GLY A 160 -0.82 -12.65 13.20
C GLY A 160 -1.80 -12.62 14.37
N GLY A 161 -2.54 -11.53 14.54
CA GLY A 161 -3.38 -11.37 15.72
C GLY A 161 -4.52 -10.39 15.56
N TYR A 162 -5.72 -10.82 15.95
CA TYR A 162 -6.88 -9.95 16.07
C TYR A 162 -6.75 -8.89 17.18
N ALA A 163 -5.73 -9.00 18.03
CA ALA A 163 -5.40 -8.05 19.09
C ALA A 163 -4.08 -7.30 18.82
N ALA A 164 -3.51 -7.45 17.62
CA ALA A 164 -2.34 -6.68 17.22
C ALA A 164 -2.68 -5.17 17.12
N PRO A 165 -1.71 -4.27 17.35
CA PRO A 165 -1.96 -2.84 17.33
C PRO A 165 -2.38 -2.34 15.95
N THR A 166 -3.07 -1.20 15.93
CA THR A 166 -3.22 -0.39 14.71
C THR A 166 -1.91 0.34 14.40
N LEU A 167 -1.71 0.80 13.15
CA LEU A 167 -0.53 1.60 12.80
C LEU A 167 -0.39 2.84 13.71
N ALA A 168 -1.50 3.52 13.99
CA ALA A 168 -1.50 4.71 14.85
C ALA A 168 -1.06 4.40 16.29
N GLN A 169 -1.40 3.21 16.82
CA GLN A 169 -0.93 2.77 18.14
C GLN A 169 0.56 2.41 18.09
N LEU A 170 0.99 1.69 17.06
CA LEU A 170 2.38 1.27 16.89
C LEU A 170 3.35 2.46 16.78
N LEU A 171 2.89 3.58 16.22
CA LEU A 171 3.68 4.81 16.07
C LEU A 171 3.53 5.77 17.26
N ASP A 172 2.66 5.48 18.23
CA ASP A 172 2.51 6.28 19.45
C ASP A 172 3.50 5.80 20.51
N GLY A 173 4.52 6.60 20.81
CA GLY A 173 5.53 6.26 21.84
C GLY A 173 5.00 6.13 23.28
N SER A 174 3.71 6.37 23.51
CA SER A 174 3.03 6.08 24.79
C SER A 174 2.25 4.76 24.78
N TYR A 175 2.09 4.13 23.62
CA TYR A 175 1.52 2.81 23.51
C TYR A 175 2.46 1.79 24.14
N VAL A 176 1.88 0.86 24.90
CA VAL A 176 2.63 -0.25 25.49
C VAL A 176 2.43 -1.44 24.58
N ASP A 177 3.46 -1.73 23.78
CA ASP A 177 3.47 -2.88 22.90
C ASP A 177 3.40 -4.21 23.68
N ASP A 178 2.87 -5.22 23.00
CA ASP A 178 2.75 -6.56 23.53
C ASP A 178 3.80 -7.46 22.83
N PRO A 179 4.70 -8.12 23.59
CA PRO A 179 5.71 -9.03 23.01
C PRO A 179 5.12 -10.20 22.19
N PHE A 180 3.80 -10.42 22.21
CA PHE A 180 3.15 -11.41 21.35
C PHE A 180 3.02 -10.98 19.88
N TYR A 181 2.87 -9.69 19.59
CA TYR A 181 2.59 -9.18 18.24
C TYR A 181 3.63 -8.20 17.72
N THR A 182 4.26 -7.45 18.62
CA THR A 182 5.25 -6.40 18.37
C THR A 182 6.32 -6.46 19.47
N PHE A 183 7.26 -5.52 19.49
CA PHE A 183 8.34 -5.47 20.47
C PHE A 183 8.26 -4.17 21.29
N ASP A 184 8.35 -4.26 22.62
CA ASP A 184 8.14 -3.14 23.55
C ASP A 184 9.33 -2.19 23.69
N ASP A 185 10.47 -2.55 23.11
CA ASP A 185 11.70 -1.77 23.09
C ASP A 185 12.10 -1.24 21.71
N ILE A 186 11.17 -1.33 20.74
CA ILE A 186 11.34 -0.80 19.39
C ILE A 186 10.54 0.49 19.22
N ASP A 187 11.25 1.55 18.84
CA ASP A 187 10.60 2.79 18.38
C ASP A 187 10.33 2.69 16.88
N TYR A 188 9.20 2.07 16.54
CA TYR A 188 8.80 1.85 15.16
C TYR A 188 8.76 3.14 14.34
N SER A 189 8.54 4.31 14.94
CA SER A 189 8.52 5.57 14.21
C SER A 189 9.88 5.93 13.57
N ARG A 190 10.97 5.38 14.11
CA ARG A 190 12.35 5.65 13.69
C ARG A 190 12.92 4.62 12.73
N GLU A 191 12.15 3.58 12.43
CA GLU A 191 12.57 2.54 11.51
C GLU A 191 12.55 3.04 10.06
N ALA A 192 13.72 2.96 9.42
CA ALA A 192 13.90 3.30 8.01
C ALA A 192 13.30 2.21 7.12
N ILE A 193 12.37 2.58 6.21
CA ILE A 193 11.77 1.63 5.27
C ILE A 193 12.80 1.18 4.25
N ARG A 194 13.03 -0.13 4.20
CA ARG A 194 13.92 -0.79 3.23
C ARG A 194 13.15 -1.36 2.06
N GLY A 195 11.96 -1.89 2.29
CA GLY A 195 11.24 -2.60 1.25
C GLY A 195 9.75 -2.67 1.51
N ILE A 196 8.98 -2.68 0.44
CA ILE A 196 7.53 -2.85 0.49
C ILE A 196 7.18 -4.00 -0.45
N THR A 197 6.43 -4.98 0.06
CA THR A 197 5.99 -6.12 -0.74
C THR A 197 4.50 -6.35 -0.65
N ILE A 198 3.93 -6.82 -1.77
CA ILE A 198 2.61 -7.45 -1.83
C ILE A 198 2.83 -8.95 -1.74
N LYS A 199 2.04 -9.62 -0.92
CA LYS A 199 2.07 -11.07 -0.81
C LYS A 199 0.67 -11.64 -0.76
N THR A 200 0.56 -12.90 -1.12
CA THR A 200 -0.59 -13.74 -0.82
C THR A 200 -0.09 -15.12 -0.47
N GLY A 201 -0.82 -15.85 0.35
CA GLY A 201 -0.44 -17.20 0.73
C GLY A 201 -1.07 -17.59 2.05
N SER A 202 -1.03 -18.88 2.32
CA SER A 202 -1.49 -19.41 3.60
C SER A 202 -0.71 -20.66 3.93
N ALA A 203 -0.27 -20.79 5.18
CA ALA A 203 0.41 -21.99 5.64
C ALA A 203 -0.50 -23.24 5.57
N TRP A 204 -1.82 -23.06 5.55
CA TRP A 204 -2.82 -24.14 5.60
C TRP A 204 -3.81 -24.12 4.43
N GLY A 205 -3.92 -23.01 3.71
CA GLY A 205 -4.85 -22.86 2.59
C GLY A 205 -4.30 -23.45 1.30
N THR A 206 -5.06 -24.36 0.69
CA THR A 206 -4.75 -24.94 -0.63
C THR A 206 -5.57 -24.32 -1.74
N THR A 207 -6.31 -23.25 -1.49
CA THR A 207 -7.13 -22.53 -2.48
C THR A 207 -7.11 -21.03 -2.19
N PHE A 208 -6.65 -20.23 -3.15
CA PHE A 208 -6.78 -18.77 -3.16
C PHE A 208 -7.11 -18.32 -4.59
N SER A 209 -8.02 -17.37 -4.73
CA SER A 209 -8.26 -16.70 -5.99
C SER A 209 -8.76 -15.30 -5.69
N GLY A 210 -8.00 -14.31 -6.13
CA GLY A 210 -8.37 -12.92 -5.94
C GLY A 210 -7.51 -11.98 -6.76
N SER A 211 -7.91 -10.72 -6.74
CA SER A 211 -7.21 -9.60 -7.33
C SER A 211 -6.87 -8.55 -6.28
N ILE A 212 -5.80 -7.80 -6.53
CA ILE A 212 -5.37 -6.64 -5.75
C ILE A 212 -5.14 -5.47 -6.70
N ASP A 213 -5.49 -4.28 -6.25
CA ASP A 213 -5.31 -3.03 -6.99
C ASP A 213 -5.20 -1.82 -6.04
N ASN A 214 -4.89 -0.65 -6.61
CA ASN A 214 -4.92 0.66 -5.96
C ASN A 214 -4.17 0.66 -4.62
N VAL A 215 -2.91 0.23 -4.64
CA VAL A 215 -2.07 0.19 -3.44
C VAL A 215 -1.48 1.58 -3.21
N ASN A 216 -1.77 2.17 -2.06
CA ASN A 216 -1.41 3.53 -1.72
C ASN A 216 -0.69 3.60 -0.37
N PHE A 217 0.43 4.32 -0.35
CA PHE A 217 1.14 4.72 0.86
C PHE A 217 1.22 6.24 0.89
N ASP A 218 0.69 6.85 1.93
CA ASP A 218 0.76 8.29 2.18
C ASP A 218 1.83 8.56 3.23
N PHE A 219 2.91 9.23 2.84
CA PHE A 219 4.01 9.64 3.73
C PHE A 219 3.91 11.12 4.14
N GLY A 220 2.70 11.69 4.06
CA GLY A 220 2.40 13.07 4.43
C GLY A 220 3.22 14.06 3.61
N ASN A 221 4.10 14.80 4.30
CA ASN A 221 4.93 15.82 3.65
C ASN A 221 5.96 15.24 2.67
N LYS A 222 6.20 13.93 2.69
CA LYS A 222 7.16 13.26 1.80
C LYS A 222 6.56 12.75 0.49
N GLY A 223 5.25 12.88 0.29
CA GLY A 223 4.60 12.38 -0.93
C GLY A 223 3.73 11.16 -0.68
N GLN A 224 3.12 10.72 -1.78
CA GLN A 224 2.36 9.48 -1.83
C GLN A 224 3.00 8.53 -2.83
N LEU A 225 3.12 7.26 -2.47
CA LEU A 225 3.43 6.18 -3.40
C LEU A 225 2.11 5.50 -3.78
N GLN A 226 1.71 5.62 -5.03
CA GLN A 226 0.54 4.92 -5.58
C GLN A 226 0.99 3.94 -6.65
N PHE A 227 0.55 2.69 -6.52
CA PHE A 227 0.83 1.63 -7.48
C PHE A 227 -0.46 1.24 -8.18
N ASP A 228 -0.47 1.46 -9.49
CA ASP A 228 -1.52 1.06 -10.42
C ASP A 228 -1.18 -0.31 -11.01
N LEU A 229 -1.91 -1.34 -10.62
CA LEU A 229 -1.57 -2.74 -10.92
C LEU A 229 -2.21 -3.20 -12.24
N GLU A 230 -2.00 -2.41 -13.28
CA GLU A 230 -2.55 -2.65 -14.60
C GLU A 230 -1.84 -3.79 -15.33
N ALA A 231 -2.52 -4.39 -16.32
CA ALA A 231 -1.78 -5.07 -17.37
C ALA A 231 -1.13 -3.99 -18.23
N ASN A 232 0.19 -4.07 -18.41
CA ASN A 232 0.94 -3.23 -19.35
C ASN A 232 0.08 -2.95 -20.59
N SER A 233 -0.42 -1.72 -20.72
CA SER A 233 -1.06 -1.30 -21.94
C SER A 233 0.03 -1.39 -23.00
N VAL A 234 -0.06 -2.37 -23.89
CA VAL A 234 0.74 -2.39 -25.10
C VAL A 234 0.59 -0.99 -25.69
N PRO A 235 1.67 -0.19 -25.85
CA PRO A 235 1.56 1.11 -26.49
C PRO A 235 0.83 0.85 -27.80
N GLU A 236 -0.32 1.49 -28.00
CA GLU A 236 -1.02 1.31 -29.27
C GLU A 236 0.03 1.54 -30.37
N PRO A 237 0.29 0.56 -31.26
CA PRO A 237 1.24 0.79 -32.32
C PRO A 237 0.78 2.06 -33.02
N ALA A 238 1.71 2.97 -33.30
CA ALA A 238 1.47 4.28 -33.91
C ALA A 238 0.91 4.18 -35.36
N MET A 239 -0.09 3.33 -35.58
CA MET A 239 -0.85 3.09 -36.80
C MET A 239 -1.55 4.36 -37.30
N LEU A 240 -1.69 5.39 -36.45
CA LEU A 240 -2.15 6.72 -36.83
C LEU A 240 -1.12 7.54 -37.64
N VAL A 241 0.16 7.16 -37.69
CA VAL A 241 1.18 7.85 -38.49
C VAL A 241 1.31 7.27 -39.91
N LEU A 242 0.85 6.03 -40.15
CA LEU A 242 0.98 5.43 -41.49
C LEU A 242 -0.12 5.87 -42.47
N PHE A 243 -1.30 6.26 -41.98
CA PHE A 243 -2.36 6.81 -42.86
C PHE A 243 -2.13 8.28 -43.26
N SER A 244 -1.36 9.04 -42.46
CA SER A 244 -1.05 10.45 -42.78
C SER A 244 0.10 10.61 -43.78
N LEU A 245 1.01 9.62 -43.90
CA LEU A 245 2.05 9.61 -44.94
C LEU A 245 1.56 9.06 -46.30
N GLY A 246 0.52 8.21 -46.32
CA GLY A 246 -0.05 7.67 -47.56
C GLY A 246 -0.83 8.69 -48.40
N LEU A 247 -1.43 9.72 -47.78
CA LEU A 247 -2.24 10.73 -48.47
C LEU A 247 -1.44 11.93 -48.99
N ILE A 248 -0.24 12.17 -48.47
CA ILE A 248 0.63 13.25 -48.96
C ILE A 248 1.39 12.81 -50.24
N GLY A 249 1.59 11.51 -50.45
CA GLY A 249 2.26 10.95 -51.63
C GLY A 249 1.47 11.00 -52.94
N LEU A 250 0.14 11.15 -52.90
CA LEU A 250 -0.70 11.12 -54.12
C LEU A 250 -0.97 12.49 -54.76
N ARG A 251 -0.49 13.60 -54.19
CA ARG A 251 -0.73 14.94 -54.74
C ARG A 251 0.32 15.45 -55.75
N ARG A 252 1.31 14.63 -56.11
CA ARG A 252 2.41 15.05 -56.99
C ARG A 252 2.51 14.22 -58.28
N LYS A 253 1.40 14.08 -59.02
CA LYS A 253 1.45 13.60 -60.42
C LYS A 253 0.24 13.99 -61.28
N LEU A 254 -0.17 15.26 -61.24
CA LEU A 254 -1.04 15.84 -62.28
C LEU A 254 -0.71 17.33 -62.45
N ARG A 255 0.32 17.61 -63.24
CA ARG A 255 0.49 18.73 -64.19
C ARG A 255 1.92 18.78 -64.71
#